data_AF-A0A7K4WFH9-F1
#
_entry.id   AF-A0A7K4WFH9-F1
#
_cell.length_a   1.000
_cell.length_b   1.000
_cell.length_c   1.000
_cell.angle_alpha   90.00
_cell.angle_beta   90.00
_cell.angle_gamma   90.00
#
_symmetry.space_group_name_H-M   'P 1'
#
loop_
_entity.id
_entity.type
_entity.pdbx_description
1 polymer ?
#
loop_
_entity_poly.entity_id
_entity_poly.type
_entity_poly.pdbx_seq_one_letter_code
_entity_poly.pdbx_strand_id
1 'polypeptide(L)'
;FFQKTQTAIKSWFTLFGWSKGQNPISIPHSLRSDVCKVQMTISQDKVFTRNLSKDKGFCEMLFHLYGDSLPGIAASQSLSRDPVERMLQLHWQHSALLSFLKSLGAYLPHVMPEFLLEPEDYKIWIKAELNMGDVKTSDRFSDKNVFFLDDSTFETMSKRAWTDVLLQIYKVFVLRRVSSHSKTDPSSLESMQNMPRIKRDPLSSNIYSSYERKILTWLNNNYEKNRKIVWKDCQKGGVPPRRWIVNFDQDLLDGLVLAAQVAAYCPYLIATHFIRMYTNPRNYQHFLHNCLILVKAMHAVNLNIDIKV
;
A
#
# COMPACT_ATOMS: atom_id res chain seq x y z
N PHE A 1 -12.12 -3.54 10.41
CA PHE A 1 -11.61 -3.24 9.05
C PHE A 1 -10.31 -2.41 9.10
N PHE A 2 -10.35 -1.16 9.58
CA PHE A 2 -9.20 -0.24 9.60
C PHE A 2 -7.88 -0.83 10.13
N GLN A 3 -7.89 -1.50 11.29
CA GLN A 3 -6.67 -2.11 11.86
C GLN A 3 -6.05 -3.17 10.93
N LYS A 4 -6.87 -3.96 10.22
CA LYS A 4 -6.40 -4.98 9.26
C LYS A 4 -5.75 -4.29 8.07
N THR A 5 -6.38 -3.25 7.52
CA THR A 5 -5.84 -2.43 6.44
C THR A 5 -4.52 -1.76 6.84
N GLN A 6 -4.47 -1.18 8.04
CA GLN A 6 -3.26 -0.57 8.57
C GLN A 6 -2.12 -1.59 8.72
N THR A 7 -2.43 -2.78 9.22
CA THR A 7 -1.43 -3.85 9.35
C THR A 7 -0.91 -4.27 7.98
N ALA A 8 -1.80 -4.48 7.01
CA ALA A 8 -1.43 -4.86 5.65
C ALA A 8 -0.55 -3.79 4.97
N ILE A 9 -0.94 -2.52 5.04
CA ILE A 9 -0.18 -1.43 4.41
C ILE A 9 1.18 -1.25 5.09
N LYS A 10 1.23 -1.32 6.44
CA LYS A 10 2.49 -1.30 7.20
C LYS A 10 3.42 -2.42 6.76
N SER A 11 2.92 -3.66 6.69
CA SER A 11 3.72 -4.82 6.28
C SER A 11 4.23 -4.65 4.85
N TRP A 12 3.37 -4.21 3.92
CA TRP A 12 3.77 -4.00 2.53
C TRP A 12 4.90 -2.97 2.39
N PHE A 13 4.73 -1.79 2.98
CA PHE A 13 5.76 -0.74 2.90
C PHE A 13 7.03 -1.12 3.68
N THR A 14 6.90 -1.87 4.78
CA THR A 14 8.07 -2.41 5.50
C THR A 14 8.90 -3.33 4.60
N LEU A 15 8.25 -4.14 3.77
CA LEU A 15 8.93 -5.12 2.92
C LEU A 15 9.45 -4.52 1.61
N PHE A 16 8.69 -3.59 1.01
CA PHE A 16 8.87 -3.18 -0.39
C PHE A 16 8.99 -1.66 -0.60
N GLY A 17 8.94 -0.86 0.48
CA GLY A 17 8.95 0.60 0.37
C GLY A 17 10.31 1.19 0.00
N TRP A 18 11.42 0.49 0.27
CA TRP A 18 12.79 1.01 0.12
C TRP A 18 13.65 0.11 -0.75
N SER A 19 14.60 0.73 -1.47
CA SER A 19 15.53 0.04 -2.38
C SER A 19 16.53 -0.86 -1.68
N LYS A 20 16.90 -0.56 -0.42
CA LYS A 20 17.89 -1.32 0.37
C LYS A 20 17.28 -2.50 1.15
N GLY A 21 16.05 -2.89 0.82
CA GLY A 21 15.35 -4.01 1.46
C GLY A 21 14.41 -3.56 2.57
N GLN A 22 14.19 -4.44 3.55
CA GLN A 22 13.17 -4.24 4.57
C GLN A 22 13.49 -3.05 5.49
N ASN A 23 12.49 -2.18 5.72
CA ASN A 23 12.57 -1.03 6.62
C ASN A 23 11.34 -0.96 7.53
N PRO A 24 11.41 -1.48 8.77
CA PRO A 24 10.28 -1.48 9.69
C PRO A 24 9.77 -0.07 10.01
N ILE A 25 8.50 0.20 9.70
CA ILE A 25 7.87 1.48 9.98
C ILE A 25 6.80 1.40 11.07
N SER A 26 6.59 2.53 11.75
CA SER A 26 5.45 2.77 12.62
C SER A 26 4.57 3.86 12.02
N ILE A 27 3.27 3.57 11.85
CA ILE A 27 2.30 4.54 11.31
C ILE A 27 1.55 5.15 12.49
N PRO A 28 1.58 6.49 12.70
CA PRO A 28 2.19 7.51 11.83
C PRO A 28 3.63 7.90 12.21
N HIS A 29 4.16 7.46 13.36
CA HIS A 29 5.38 7.99 13.97
C HIS A 29 6.62 8.04 13.06
N SER A 30 6.98 6.94 12.39
CA SER A 30 8.13 6.90 11.49
C SER A 30 7.93 7.87 10.31
N LEU A 31 6.72 7.92 9.75
CA LEU A 31 6.43 8.77 8.59
C LEU A 31 6.52 10.25 8.93
N ARG A 32 6.18 10.64 10.17
CA ARG A 32 6.32 12.02 10.67
C ARG A 32 7.77 12.39 10.96
N SER A 33 8.52 11.47 11.57
CA SER A 33 9.93 11.71 11.94
C SER A 33 10.89 11.70 10.76
N ASP A 34 10.53 10.98 9.69
CA ASP A 34 11.40 10.66 8.56
C ASP A 34 11.25 11.68 7.41
N VAL A 35 10.38 12.67 7.58
CA VAL A 35 10.30 13.87 6.74
C VAL A 35 11.39 14.83 7.22
N CYS A 36 12.63 14.54 6.79
CA CYS A 36 13.81 15.42 6.87
C CYS A 36 14.31 15.86 8.27
N LYS A 37 14.77 14.93 9.12
CA LYS A 37 15.70 15.27 10.22
C LYS A 37 17.16 15.05 9.79
N VAL A 38 17.73 15.99 9.03
CA VAL A 38 19.19 16.06 8.81
C VAL A 38 19.75 17.19 9.67
N GLN A 39 20.34 16.84 10.82
CA GLN A 39 21.10 17.79 11.62
C GLN A 39 22.60 17.55 11.39
N MET A 40 23.29 18.60 10.94
CA MET A 40 24.74 18.70 10.94
C MET A 40 25.24 18.60 12.39
N THR A 41 26.02 17.57 12.69
CA THR A 41 26.91 17.52 13.84
C THR A 41 28.02 18.52 13.65
N ILE A 42 27.95 19.67 14.33
CA ILE A 42 29.15 20.40 14.75
C ILE A 42 28.98 20.80 16.22
N SER A 43 29.73 20.07 17.05
CA SER A 43 30.33 20.44 18.35
C SER A 43 29.47 20.51 19.63
N GLN A 44 29.81 19.52 20.47
CA GLN A 44 29.90 19.49 21.93
C GLN A 44 28.63 19.25 22.77
N ASP A 45 28.78 18.17 23.55
CA ASP A 45 28.04 17.69 24.71
C ASP A 45 26.68 16.99 24.56
N LYS A 46 26.75 15.67 24.81
CA LYS A 46 25.74 14.76 25.37
C LYS A 46 24.30 14.93 24.87
N VAL A 47 24.03 14.48 23.64
CA VAL A 47 22.65 14.26 23.17
C VAL A 47 22.54 12.96 22.38
N PHE A 48 21.54 12.16 22.73
CA PHE A 48 21.17 10.89 22.13
C PHE A 48 20.89 11.07 20.62
N THR A 49 21.91 10.82 19.79
CA THR A 49 21.84 10.97 18.34
C THR A 49 21.24 9.70 17.74
N ARG A 50 19.96 9.74 17.38
CA ARG A 50 19.39 8.74 16.48
C ARG A 50 19.87 9.08 15.07
N ASN A 51 21.02 8.53 14.70
CA ASN A 51 21.53 8.55 13.32
C ASN A 51 20.54 7.81 12.41
N LEU A 52 19.49 8.49 11.94
CA LEU A 52 18.70 7.96 10.84
C LEU A 52 19.56 8.07 9.58
N SER A 53 20.06 6.92 9.12
CA SER A 53 20.69 6.81 7.81
C SER A 53 19.79 7.49 6.77
N LYS A 54 20.34 8.45 6.01
CA LYS A 54 19.63 9.21 4.97
C LYS A 54 18.76 8.32 4.06
N ASP A 55 19.18 7.08 3.87
CA ASP A 55 18.55 6.06 3.03
C ASP A 55 17.21 5.46 3.52
N LYS A 56 16.73 5.84 4.72
CA LYS A 56 15.50 5.27 5.32
C LYS A 56 14.33 6.25 5.42
N GLY A 57 14.50 7.46 4.86
CA GLY A 57 13.52 8.52 4.90
C GLY A 57 12.23 8.21 4.14
N PHE A 58 11.15 8.91 4.49
CA PHE A 58 9.89 8.85 3.74
C PHE A 58 10.05 9.36 2.30
N CYS A 59 10.87 10.40 2.08
CA CYS A 59 11.16 10.89 0.73
C CYS A 59 11.86 9.83 -0.13
N GLU A 60 12.87 9.14 0.41
CA GLU A 60 13.56 8.04 -0.27
C GLU A 60 12.61 6.92 -0.70
N MET A 61 11.64 6.59 0.16
CA MET A 61 10.56 5.65 -0.17
C MET A 61 9.76 6.11 -1.39
N LEU A 62 9.39 7.40 -1.43
CA LEU A 62 8.64 7.96 -2.57
C LEU A 62 9.48 7.91 -3.85
N PHE A 63 10.77 8.26 -3.81
CA PHE A 63 11.66 8.17 -4.98
C PHE A 63 11.79 6.74 -5.48
N HIS A 64 12.00 5.77 -4.57
CA HIS A 64 12.06 4.36 -4.92
C HIS A 64 10.79 3.86 -5.62
N LEU A 65 9.63 4.19 -5.04
CA LEU A 65 8.33 3.72 -5.52
C LEU A 65 7.84 4.46 -6.76
N TYR A 66 8.25 5.70 -6.99
CA TYR A 66 7.91 6.44 -8.20
C TYR A 66 8.86 6.06 -9.34
N GLY A 67 10.18 6.06 -9.09
CA GLY A 67 11.24 5.74 -10.04
C GLY A 67 11.93 6.95 -10.68
N ASP A 68 11.36 8.14 -10.52
CA ASP A 68 11.88 9.41 -11.05
C ASP A 68 11.97 10.49 -9.94
N SER A 69 12.55 11.66 -10.26
CA SER A 69 12.56 12.82 -9.37
C SER A 69 11.14 13.39 -9.16
N LEU A 70 10.68 13.44 -7.91
CA LEU A 70 9.41 14.05 -7.52
C LEU A 70 9.44 15.58 -7.73
N PRO A 71 8.51 16.15 -8.52
CA PRO A 71 8.44 17.60 -8.70
C PRO A 71 8.03 18.28 -7.39
N GLY A 72 8.79 19.28 -6.96
CA GLY A 72 8.49 20.11 -5.79
C GLY A 72 8.91 19.52 -4.43
N ILE A 73 9.37 18.27 -4.36
CA ILE A 73 9.88 17.65 -3.12
C ILE A 73 11.39 17.44 -3.28
N ALA A 74 12.18 18.40 -2.81
CA ALA A 74 13.62 18.23 -2.76
C ALA A 74 13.98 17.21 -1.66
N ALA A 75 14.68 16.13 -2.03
CA ALA A 75 15.07 15.04 -1.13
C ALA A 75 15.93 15.47 0.08
N SER A 76 16.46 16.70 0.07
CA SER A 76 17.57 17.11 0.93
C SER A 76 17.52 18.56 1.39
N GLN A 77 16.33 19.13 1.64
CA GLN A 77 16.27 20.42 2.33
C GLN A 77 16.39 20.22 3.84
N SER A 78 17.39 20.86 4.46
CA SER A 78 17.47 20.95 5.92
C SER A 78 16.27 21.73 6.44
N LEU A 79 15.64 21.23 7.51
CA LEU A 79 14.59 21.97 8.20
C LEU A 79 15.16 23.21 8.89
N SER A 80 14.38 24.29 8.92
CA SER A 80 14.73 25.47 9.73
C SER A 80 14.84 25.10 11.21
N ARG A 81 15.73 25.79 11.92
CA ARG A 81 15.83 25.69 13.38
C ARG A 81 14.70 26.45 14.07
N ASP A 82 14.14 27.46 13.41
CA ASP A 82 12.98 28.17 13.91
C ASP A 82 11.73 27.27 13.85
N PRO A 83 11.04 27.03 14.98
CA PRO A 83 9.89 26.13 15.01
C PRO A 83 8.74 26.54 14.10
N VAL A 84 8.52 27.85 13.90
CA VAL A 84 7.42 28.37 13.07
C VAL A 84 7.76 28.20 11.59
N GLU A 85 8.96 28.60 11.18
CA GLU A 85 9.44 28.38 9.81
C GLU A 85 9.50 26.89 9.45
N ARG A 86 9.98 26.03 10.37
CA ARG A 86 10.01 24.58 10.18
C ARG A 86 8.61 24.04 9.95
N MET A 87 7.66 24.43 10.81
CA MET A 87 6.27 24.01 10.71
C MET A 87 5.68 24.45 9.36
N LEU A 88 5.89 25.70 8.94
CA LEU A 88 5.41 26.21 7.64
C LEU A 88 6.02 25.45 6.47
N GLN A 89 7.31 25.13 6.54
CA GLN A 89 8.00 24.32 5.54
C GLN A 89 7.40 22.91 5.43
N LEU A 90 7.18 22.24 6.56
CA LEU A 90 6.58 20.89 6.61
C LEU A 90 5.14 20.91 6.07
N HIS A 91 4.33 21.89 6.48
CA HIS A 91 2.97 22.06 5.99
C HIS A 91 2.95 22.24 4.46
N TRP A 92 3.84 23.09 3.92
CA TRP A 92 3.98 23.28 2.48
C TRP A 92 4.42 21.99 1.75
N GLN A 93 5.39 21.26 2.29
CA GLN A 93 5.85 19.98 1.72
C GLN A 93 4.72 18.94 1.67
N HIS A 94 3.95 18.81 2.75
CA HIS A 94 2.79 17.93 2.80
C HIS A 94 1.69 18.37 1.82
N SER A 95 1.44 19.68 1.69
CA SER A 95 0.50 20.23 0.72
C SER A 95 0.91 19.91 -0.72
N ALA A 96 2.20 20.08 -1.03
CA ALA A 96 2.77 19.77 -2.33
C ALA A 96 2.67 18.27 -2.65
N LEU A 97 3.01 17.41 -1.70
CA LEU A 97 2.84 15.96 -1.83
C LEU A 97 1.39 15.56 -2.11
N LEU A 98 0.44 16.05 -1.32
CA LEU A 98 -0.98 15.75 -1.51
C LEU A 98 -1.48 16.21 -2.87
N SER A 99 -1.04 17.39 -3.33
CA SER A 99 -1.37 17.92 -4.65
C SER A 99 -0.77 17.08 -5.78
N PHE A 100 0.47 16.62 -5.62
CA PHE A 100 1.14 15.72 -6.56
C PHE A 100 0.43 14.35 -6.64
N LEU A 101 0.08 13.75 -5.50
CA LEU A 101 -0.67 12.49 -5.50
C LEU A 101 -2.03 12.67 -6.20
N LYS A 102 -2.72 13.79 -5.97
CA LYS A 102 -3.99 14.12 -6.65
C LYS A 102 -3.81 14.24 -8.16
N SER A 103 -2.74 14.85 -8.65
CA SER A 103 -2.47 14.95 -10.10
C SER A 103 -2.22 13.59 -10.74
N LEU A 104 -1.79 12.59 -9.96
CA LEU A 104 -1.65 11.19 -10.39
C LEU A 104 -2.93 10.35 -10.23
N GLY A 105 -4.04 10.95 -9.80
CA GLY A 105 -5.35 10.30 -9.64
C GLY A 105 -5.64 9.76 -8.24
N ALA A 106 -4.88 10.17 -7.22
CA ALA A 106 -5.25 9.92 -5.83
C ALA A 106 -6.48 10.74 -5.41
N TYR A 107 -7.30 10.18 -4.54
CA TYR A 107 -8.46 10.88 -3.99
C TYR A 107 -8.33 11.02 -2.46
N LEU A 108 -7.94 12.22 -2.04
CA LEU A 108 -7.70 12.60 -0.63
C LEU A 108 -8.33 13.98 -0.33
N PRO A 109 -9.64 14.17 -0.49
CA PRO A 109 -10.28 15.44 -0.16
C PRO A 109 -10.34 15.70 1.36
N HIS A 110 -10.32 14.64 2.17
CA HIS A 110 -10.46 14.69 3.62
C HIS A 110 -9.13 14.75 4.37
N VAL A 111 -8.00 14.49 3.71
CA VAL A 111 -6.68 14.56 4.34
C VAL A 111 -6.14 15.97 4.18
N MET A 112 -6.04 16.68 5.30
CA MET A 112 -5.41 17.99 5.37
C MET A 112 -3.91 17.87 5.71
N PRO A 113 -3.04 18.77 5.21
CA PRO A 113 -1.60 18.72 5.45
C PRO A 113 -1.21 18.75 6.94
N GLU A 114 -1.93 19.48 7.77
CA GLU A 114 -1.68 19.63 9.21
C GLU A 114 -1.84 18.32 9.98
N PHE A 115 -2.65 17.37 9.50
CA PHE A 115 -2.76 16.04 10.11
C PHE A 115 -1.55 15.14 9.82
N LEU A 116 -0.65 15.57 8.92
CA LEU A 116 0.58 14.83 8.62
C LEU A 116 1.77 15.30 9.48
N LEU A 117 1.62 16.40 10.24
CA LEU A 117 2.67 16.98 11.10
C LEU A 117 2.95 16.16 12.37
N GLU A 118 4.12 16.40 12.98
CA GLU A 118 4.38 15.99 14.38
C GLU A 118 3.44 16.75 15.34
N PRO A 119 3.08 16.17 16.51
CA PRO A 119 2.14 16.79 17.44
C PRO A 119 2.52 18.22 17.85
N GLU A 120 3.82 18.48 18.04
CA GLU A 120 4.31 19.81 18.41
C GLU A 120 4.16 20.81 17.26
N ASP A 121 4.47 20.42 16.03
CA ASP A 121 4.32 21.28 14.86
C ASP A 121 2.82 21.53 14.55
N TYR A 122 1.95 20.55 14.79
CA TYR A 122 0.49 20.74 14.72
C TYR A 122 0.00 21.79 15.72
N LYS A 123 0.45 21.72 16.98
CA LYS A 123 0.11 22.74 18.01
C LYS A 123 0.58 24.13 17.61
N ILE A 124 1.74 24.24 16.95
CA ILE A 124 2.26 25.52 16.41
C ILE A 124 1.38 26.00 15.24
N TRP A 125 1.02 25.11 14.30
CA TRP A 125 0.15 25.44 13.17
C TRP A 125 -1.21 25.99 13.63
N ILE A 126 -1.89 25.30 14.55
CA ILE A 126 -3.20 25.73 15.06
C ILE A 126 -3.11 27.11 15.73
N LYS A 127 -2.06 27.36 16.53
CA LYS A 127 -1.83 28.68 17.13
C LYS A 127 -1.59 29.76 16.07
N ALA A 128 -0.82 29.45 15.02
CA ALA A 128 -0.56 30.38 13.93
C ALA A 128 -1.84 30.69 13.13
N GLU A 129 -2.66 29.68 12.84
CA GLU A 129 -3.93 29.83 12.11
C GLU A 129 -4.93 30.69 12.90
N LEU A 130 -5.02 30.52 14.23
CA LEU A 130 -5.83 31.36 15.10
C LEU A 130 -5.36 32.83 15.09
N ASN A 131 -4.04 33.05 15.11
CA ASN A 131 -3.47 34.41 15.09
C ASN A 131 -3.56 35.09 13.71
N MET A 132 -3.56 34.32 12.62
CA MET A 132 -3.71 34.85 11.25
C MET A 132 -5.18 35.08 10.85
N GLY A 133 -6.12 34.39 11.50
CA GLY A 133 -7.56 34.51 11.27
C GLY A 133 -8.14 35.90 11.54
N ASP A 134 -7.45 36.75 12.30
CA ASP A 134 -7.90 38.11 12.62
C ASP A 134 -7.60 39.15 11.53
N VAL A 135 -6.77 38.84 10.52
CA VAL A 135 -6.26 39.91 9.63
C VAL A 135 -6.85 39.92 8.22
N LYS A 136 -7.13 38.80 7.51
CA LYS A 136 -7.69 38.87 6.14
C LYS A 136 -8.40 37.59 5.68
N THR A 137 -9.72 37.48 5.88
CA THR A 137 -10.71 37.03 4.86
C THR A 137 -12.08 36.86 5.50
N SER A 138 -12.97 37.83 5.27
CA SER A 138 -14.33 37.86 5.79
C SER A 138 -15.35 37.07 4.96
N ASP A 139 -14.98 36.03 4.18
CA ASP A 139 -15.99 35.45 3.27
C ASP A 139 -15.81 34.02 2.72
N ARG A 140 -15.17 33.05 3.42
CA ARG A 140 -15.23 31.64 2.93
C ARG A 140 -15.49 30.48 3.89
N PHE A 141 -15.36 30.61 5.21
CA PHE A 141 -15.60 29.44 6.08
C PHE A 141 -16.07 29.86 7.47
N SER A 142 -17.32 30.29 7.62
CA SER A 142 -17.94 30.66 8.90
C SER A 142 -18.25 29.49 9.84
N ASP A 143 -17.83 28.26 9.51
CA ASP A 143 -18.14 27.05 10.30
C ASP A 143 -16.90 26.26 10.77
N LYS A 144 -15.68 26.80 10.60
CA LYS A 144 -14.51 26.21 11.27
C LYS A 144 -14.39 26.78 12.67
N ASN A 145 -15.17 26.22 13.60
CA ASN A 145 -14.64 26.04 14.95
C ASN A 145 -13.33 25.27 14.77
N VAL A 146 -12.20 25.96 14.91
CA VAL A 146 -10.88 25.33 14.91
C VAL A 146 -10.85 24.47 16.17
N PHE A 147 -11.37 23.24 16.06
CA PHE A 147 -11.39 22.30 17.16
C PHE A 147 -9.94 21.98 17.48
N PHE A 148 -9.45 22.55 18.58
CA PHE A 148 -8.22 22.09 19.20
C PHE A 148 -8.44 20.63 19.57
N LEU A 149 -7.95 19.74 18.70
CA LEU A 149 -7.97 18.32 18.97
C LEU A 149 -7.04 18.06 20.15
N ASP A 150 -7.53 17.36 21.16
CA ASP A 150 -6.66 16.82 22.19
C ASP A 150 -5.65 15.86 21.56
N ASP A 151 -4.55 15.61 22.29
CA ASP A 151 -3.42 14.81 21.78
C ASP A 151 -3.86 13.41 21.31
N SER A 152 -4.85 12.77 21.96
CA SER A 152 -5.32 11.43 21.59
C SER A 152 -6.17 11.43 20.33
N THR A 153 -7.03 12.44 20.17
CA THR A 153 -7.85 12.63 18.98
C THR A 153 -6.98 12.99 17.78
N PHE A 154 -6.03 13.91 17.95
CA PHE A 154 -5.05 14.25 16.92
C PHE A 154 -4.26 13.01 16.47
N GLU A 155 -3.76 12.20 17.40
CA GLU A 155 -2.99 11.00 17.07
C GLU A 155 -3.82 10.01 16.25
N THR A 156 -5.10 9.84 16.59
CA THR A 156 -6.02 8.99 15.83
C THR A 156 -6.25 9.54 14.42
N MET A 157 -6.44 10.85 14.29
CA MET A 157 -6.63 11.52 12.99
C MET A 157 -5.37 11.43 12.12
N SER A 158 -4.20 11.73 12.70
CA SER A 158 -2.91 11.66 12.00
C SER A 158 -2.61 10.23 11.53
N LYS A 159 -2.87 9.24 12.38
CA LYS A 159 -2.72 7.83 12.04
C LYS A 159 -3.60 7.41 10.87
N ARG A 160 -4.85 7.89 10.84
CA ARG A 160 -5.78 7.64 9.74
C ARG A 160 -5.34 8.34 8.45
N ALA A 161 -4.97 9.62 8.54
CA ALA A 161 -4.47 10.43 7.43
C ALA A 161 -3.27 9.77 6.75
N TRP A 162 -2.24 9.39 7.54
CA TRP A 162 -1.06 8.71 7.01
C TRP A 162 -1.36 7.33 6.40
N THR A 163 -2.29 6.58 7.00
CA THR A 163 -2.74 5.29 6.45
C THR A 163 -3.39 5.50 5.07
N ASP A 164 -4.24 6.50 4.93
CA ASP A 164 -4.92 6.82 3.67
C ASP A 164 -3.93 7.35 2.62
N VAL A 165 -2.96 8.17 3.01
CA VAL A 165 -1.86 8.62 2.13
C VAL A 165 -1.07 7.44 1.58
N LEU A 166 -0.65 6.50 2.44
CA LEU A 166 0.06 5.29 2.01
C LEU A 166 -0.76 4.41 1.07
N LEU A 167 -2.07 4.25 1.33
CA LEU A 167 -2.97 3.51 0.43
C LEU A 167 -3.05 4.16 -0.95
N GLN A 168 -3.12 5.49 -1.01
CA GLN A 168 -3.14 6.20 -2.28
C GLN A 168 -1.79 6.15 -2.98
N ILE A 169 -0.66 6.26 -2.26
CA ILE A 169 0.68 6.03 -2.82
C ILE A 169 0.75 4.65 -3.47
N TYR A 170 0.32 3.59 -2.77
CA TYR A 170 0.27 2.24 -3.33
C TYR A 170 -0.55 2.20 -4.62
N LYS A 171 -1.75 2.79 -4.60
CA LYS A 171 -2.65 2.85 -5.78
C LYS A 171 -2.02 3.58 -6.96
N VAL A 172 -1.41 4.75 -6.77
CA VAL A 172 -0.94 5.58 -7.88
C VAL A 172 0.48 5.24 -8.34
N PHE A 173 1.34 4.70 -7.46
CA PHE A 173 2.74 4.40 -7.78
C PHE A 173 2.94 2.91 -8.10
N VAL A 174 2.36 2.01 -7.31
CA VAL A 174 2.62 0.57 -7.41
C VAL A 174 1.66 -0.07 -8.39
N LEU A 175 0.35 0.08 -8.14
CA LEU A 175 -0.68 -0.59 -8.93
C LEU A 175 -0.69 -0.10 -10.39
N ARG A 176 -0.30 1.17 -10.62
CA ARG A 176 -0.12 1.74 -11.96
C ARG A 176 0.95 1.05 -12.81
N ARG A 177 1.95 0.42 -12.18
CA ARG A 177 3.02 -0.33 -12.86
C ARG A 177 2.55 -1.65 -13.47
N VAL A 178 1.32 -2.08 -13.19
CA VAL A 178 0.70 -3.25 -13.84
C VAL A 178 0.48 -2.93 -15.33
N SER A 179 1.52 -3.19 -16.12
CA SER A 179 1.53 -3.00 -17.56
C SER A 179 0.66 -4.04 -18.26
N SER A 180 0.20 -3.72 -19.47
CA SER A 180 -0.56 -4.65 -20.32
C SER A 180 0.35 -5.56 -21.14
N HIS A 181 1.63 -5.71 -20.78
CA HIS A 181 2.57 -6.52 -21.53
C HIS A 181 2.35 -8.02 -21.26
N SER A 182 1.15 -8.52 -21.52
CA SER A 182 1.03 -9.89 -21.98
C SER A 182 1.57 -9.89 -23.40
N LYS A 183 2.78 -10.43 -23.61
CA LYS A 183 3.12 -10.98 -24.92
C LYS A 183 1.97 -11.94 -25.25
N THR A 184 1.18 -11.58 -26.24
CA THR A 184 -0.04 -12.28 -26.60
C THR A 184 0.38 -13.63 -27.16
N ASP A 185 0.37 -14.64 -26.32
CA ASP A 185 0.49 -16.03 -26.77
C ASP A 185 -0.79 -16.31 -27.57
N PRO A 186 -0.73 -16.84 -28.81
CA PRO A 186 -1.93 -17.06 -29.62
C PRO A 186 -3.01 -17.89 -28.90
N SER A 187 -2.58 -18.84 -28.05
CA SER A 187 -3.44 -19.65 -27.20
C SER A 187 -4.17 -18.87 -26.09
N SER A 188 -3.63 -17.73 -25.66
CA SER A 188 -4.26 -16.84 -24.69
C SER A 188 -5.37 -15.98 -25.30
N LEU A 189 -5.35 -15.75 -26.62
CA LEU A 189 -6.37 -14.95 -27.29
C LEU A 189 -7.72 -15.68 -27.34
N GLU A 190 -7.71 -16.99 -27.61
CA GLU A 190 -8.91 -17.84 -27.62
C GLU A 190 -9.52 -18.01 -26.23
N SER A 191 -8.69 -18.11 -25.17
CA SER A 191 -9.22 -18.14 -23.80
C SER A 191 -9.76 -16.76 -23.38
N MET A 192 -9.12 -15.66 -23.78
CA MET A 192 -9.57 -14.30 -23.48
C MET A 192 -10.87 -13.90 -24.18
N GLN A 193 -11.15 -14.43 -25.37
CA GLN A 193 -12.43 -14.18 -26.07
C GLN A 193 -13.63 -14.86 -25.39
N ASN A 194 -13.39 -15.99 -24.73
CA ASN A 194 -14.45 -16.78 -24.08
C ASN A 194 -14.68 -16.40 -22.61
N MET A 195 -13.88 -15.50 -22.04
CA MET A 195 -14.00 -15.09 -20.64
C MET A 195 -14.89 -13.85 -20.51
N PRO A 196 -15.89 -13.86 -19.60
CA PRO A 196 -16.72 -12.69 -19.35
C PRO A 196 -15.84 -11.47 -19.03
N ARG A 197 -16.08 -10.32 -19.65
CA ARG A 197 -15.32 -9.12 -19.26
C ARG A 197 -15.81 -8.64 -17.90
N ILE A 198 -14.89 -8.34 -16.99
CA ILE A 198 -15.24 -7.68 -15.72
C ILE A 198 -15.85 -6.33 -16.06
N LYS A 199 -17.12 -6.16 -15.70
CA LYS A 199 -17.94 -5.02 -16.13
C LYS A 199 -17.29 -3.72 -15.67
N ARG A 200 -17.43 -2.68 -16.50
CA ARG A 200 -17.03 -1.31 -16.16
C ARG A 200 -18.15 -0.51 -15.51
N ASP A 201 -19.29 -1.16 -15.31
CA ASP A 201 -20.55 -0.53 -14.93
C ASP A 201 -20.45 0.01 -13.49
N PRO A 202 -20.73 1.30 -13.26
CA PRO A 202 -20.81 1.87 -11.91
C PRO A 202 -21.87 1.20 -11.02
N LEU A 203 -22.83 0.47 -11.59
CA LEU A 203 -23.83 -0.32 -10.85
C LEU A 203 -23.35 -1.74 -10.50
N SER A 204 -22.12 -2.11 -10.85
CA SER A 204 -21.54 -3.38 -10.42
C SER A 204 -21.22 -3.36 -8.92
N SER A 205 -21.37 -4.51 -8.25
CA SER A 205 -21.13 -4.63 -6.81
C SER A 205 -19.71 -4.24 -6.38
N ASN A 206 -18.74 -4.26 -7.30
CA ASN A 206 -17.37 -3.84 -7.07
C ASN A 206 -16.87 -2.92 -8.19
N ILE A 207 -16.46 -1.70 -7.84
CA ILE A 207 -15.91 -0.72 -8.79
C ILE A 207 -14.38 -0.83 -8.79
N TYR A 208 -13.83 -1.56 -9.77
CA TYR A 208 -12.39 -1.74 -9.94
C TYR A 208 -11.78 -0.77 -10.96
N SER A 209 -10.58 -0.28 -10.63
CA SER A 209 -9.72 0.46 -11.55
C SER A 209 -9.31 -0.37 -12.78
N SER A 210 -8.76 0.28 -13.80
CA SER A 210 -8.19 -0.41 -14.96
C SER A 210 -7.09 -1.41 -14.56
N TYR A 211 -6.28 -1.09 -13.57
CA TYR A 211 -5.17 -1.93 -13.11
C TYR A 211 -5.65 -3.15 -12.32
N GLU A 212 -6.61 -2.98 -11.41
CA GLU A 212 -7.23 -4.12 -10.69
C GLU A 212 -7.88 -5.11 -11.64
N ARG A 213 -8.59 -4.62 -12.66
CA ARG A 213 -9.19 -5.48 -13.69
C ARG A 213 -8.16 -6.26 -14.49
N LYS A 214 -6.98 -5.68 -14.77
CA LYS A 214 -5.88 -6.41 -15.40
C LYS A 214 -5.40 -7.54 -14.50
N ILE A 215 -5.25 -7.31 -13.19
CA ILE A 215 -4.87 -8.35 -12.22
C ILE A 215 -5.93 -9.46 -12.17
N LEU A 216 -7.22 -9.12 -12.09
CA LEU A 216 -8.30 -10.12 -12.08
C LEU A 216 -8.33 -10.93 -13.39
N THR A 217 -8.12 -10.29 -14.53
CA THR A 217 -8.00 -10.99 -15.83
C THR A 217 -6.81 -11.95 -15.83
N TRP A 218 -5.66 -11.50 -15.32
CA TRP A 218 -4.47 -12.33 -15.18
C TRP A 218 -4.69 -13.51 -14.24
N LEU A 219 -5.37 -13.32 -13.10
CA LEU A 219 -5.76 -14.39 -12.16
C LEU A 219 -6.63 -15.45 -12.82
N ASN A 220 -7.66 -15.03 -13.55
CA ASN A 220 -8.55 -15.92 -14.28
C ASN A 220 -7.81 -16.75 -15.34
N ASN A 221 -7.04 -16.09 -16.19
CA ASN A 221 -6.32 -16.74 -17.28
C ASN A 221 -5.31 -17.76 -16.74
N ASN A 222 -4.55 -17.37 -15.72
CA ASN A 222 -3.54 -18.25 -15.16
C ASN A 222 -4.16 -19.43 -14.40
N TYR A 223 -5.24 -19.20 -13.64
CA TYR A 223 -5.93 -20.28 -12.94
C TYR A 223 -6.50 -21.32 -13.91
N GLU A 224 -7.22 -20.91 -14.97
CA GLU A 224 -7.78 -21.86 -15.94
C GLU A 224 -6.68 -22.62 -16.68
N LYS A 225 -5.59 -21.95 -17.07
CA LYS A 225 -4.44 -22.58 -17.73
C LYS A 225 -3.76 -23.62 -16.84
N ASN A 226 -3.54 -23.31 -15.57
CA ASN A 226 -2.69 -24.12 -14.70
C ASN A 226 -3.44 -25.15 -13.85
N ARG A 227 -4.75 -25.00 -13.59
CA ARG A 227 -5.46 -25.91 -12.65
C ARG A 227 -5.38 -27.40 -13.03
N LYS A 228 -5.35 -27.71 -14.33
CA LYS A 228 -5.22 -29.09 -14.83
C LYS A 228 -3.81 -29.65 -14.70
N ILE A 229 -2.81 -28.78 -14.65
CA ILE A 229 -1.39 -29.13 -14.55
C ILE A 229 -1.03 -29.31 -13.07
N VAL A 230 -1.35 -28.32 -12.24
CA VAL A 230 -0.96 -28.26 -10.82
C VAL A 230 -1.60 -29.39 -10.01
N TRP A 231 -2.84 -29.75 -10.31
CA TRP A 231 -3.58 -30.78 -9.55
C TRP A 231 -3.90 -32.01 -10.38
N LYS A 232 -3.08 -32.33 -11.39
CA LYS A 232 -3.19 -33.58 -12.16
C LYS A 232 -3.12 -34.80 -11.24
N ASP A 233 -2.13 -34.80 -10.33
CA ASP A 233 -1.81 -35.92 -9.45
C ASP A 233 -2.18 -35.60 -7.98
N CYS A 234 -3.26 -34.84 -7.75
CA CYS A 234 -3.59 -34.35 -6.41
C CYS A 234 -3.97 -35.47 -5.42
N GLN A 235 -3.58 -35.32 -4.16
CA GLN A 235 -3.87 -36.31 -3.11
C GLN A 235 -5.23 -36.12 -2.44
N LYS A 236 -5.82 -34.91 -2.51
CA LYS A 236 -7.01 -34.52 -1.75
C LYS A 236 -8.11 -33.95 -2.66
N GLY A 237 -8.55 -34.76 -3.62
CA GLY A 237 -9.65 -34.47 -4.53
C GLY A 237 -9.30 -34.83 -5.97
N GLY A 238 -9.75 -34.02 -6.92
CA GLY A 238 -9.37 -34.09 -8.33
C GLY A 238 -8.96 -32.72 -8.87
N VAL A 239 -8.92 -32.55 -10.18
CA VAL A 239 -8.73 -31.24 -10.80
C VAL A 239 -9.80 -30.25 -10.29
N PRO A 240 -9.42 -29.09 -9.73
CA PRO A 240 -10.37 -28.08 -9.27
C PRO A 240 -11.34 -27.64 -10.37
N PRO A 241 -12.59 -27.27 -10.03
CA PRO A 241 -13.54 -26.77 -11.01
C PRO A 241 -13.07 -25.46 -11.65
N ARG A 242 -13.62 -25.16 -12.83
CA ARG A 242 -13.52 -23.83 -13.44
C ARG A 242 -14.10 -22.80 -12.49
N ARG A 243 -13.50 -21.60 -12.47
CA ARG A 243 -13.94 -20.50 -11.62
C ARG A 243 -13.93 -19.21 -12.41
N TRP A 244 -14.81 -18.31 -12.01
CA TRP A 244 -14.84 -16.94 -12.48
C TRP A 244 -14.44 -16.03 -11.32
N ILE A 245 -13.22 -15.51 -11.37
CA ILE A 245 -12.62 -14.71 -10.29
C ILE A 245 -12.95 -13.24 -10.54
N VAL A 246 -13.81 -12.67 -9.72
CA VAL A 246 -14.31 -11.30 -9.85
C VAL A 246 -13.96 -10.41 -8.67
N ASN A 247 -13.41 -10.97 -7.59
CA ASN A 247 -13.00 -10.21 -6.41
C ASN A 247 -11.64 -10.69 -5.85
N PHE A 248 -11.09 -9.92 -4.91
CA PHE A 248 -9.84 -10.22 -4.22
C PHE A 248 -10.04 -10.78 -2.80
N ASP A 249 -11.27 -11.08 -2.42
CA ASP A 249 -11.64 -11.57 -1.09
C ASP A 249 -12.13 -13.02 -1.16
N GLN A 250 -13.40 -13.23 -1.49
CA GLN A 250 -14.04 -14.54 -1.40
C GLN A 250 -13.47 -15.53 -2.43
N ASP A 251 -13.12 -15.06 -3.62
CA ASP A 251 -12.64 -15.90 -4.73
C ASP A 251 -11.19 -16.36 -4.52
N LEU A 252 -10.45 -15.69 -3.63
CA LEU A 252 -9.07 -16.04 -3.28
C LEU A 252 -8.95 -16.77 -1.94
N LEU A 253 -10.06 -16.89 -1.20
CA LEU A 253 -10.10 -17.33 0.19
C LEU A 253 -9.52 -18.73 0.42
N ASP A 254 -9.69 -19.64 -0.53
CA ASP A 254 -9.28 -21.03 -0.39
C ASP A 254 -7.84 -21.32 -0.86
N GLY A 255 -7.12 -20.28 -1.27
CA GLY A 255 -5.72 -20.32 -1.67
C GLY A 255 -5.44 -20.99 -3.01
N LEU A 256 -6.42 -21.61 -3.69
CA LEU A 256 -6.15 -22.35 -4.94
C LEU A 256 -5.78 -21.42 -6.09
N VAL A 257 -6.44 -20.27 -6.21
CA VAL A 257 -6.13 -19.29 -7.25
C VAL A 257 -4.70 -18.77 -7.09
N LEU A 258 -4.30 -18.44 -5.86
CA LEU A 258 -2.96 -17.98 -5.54
C LEU A 258 -1.90 -19.08 -5.72
N ALA A 259 -2.21 -20.33 -5.34
CA ALA A 259 -1.32 -21.47 -5.57
C ALA A 259 -1.09 -21.72 -7.06
N ALA A 260 -2.13 -21.60 -7.89
CA ALA A 260 -1.99 -21.67 -9.35
C ALA A 260 -1.05 -20.57 -9.89
N GLN A 261 -1.09 -19.37 -9.31
CA GLN A 261 -0.15 -18.30 -9.65
C GLN A 261 1.28 -18.68 -9.31
N VAL A 262 1.53 -19.07 -8.06
CA VAL A 262 2.89 -19.44 -7.63
C VAL A 262 3.41 -20.62 -8.45
N ALA A 263 2.58 -21.63 -8.71
CA ALA A 263 2.96 -22.80 -9.50
C ALA A 263 3.31 -22.48 -10.96
N ALA A 264 2.69 -21.44 -11.56
CA ALA A 264 2.99 -21.05 -12.92
C ALA A 264 4.43 -20.52 -13.09
N TYR A 265 4.99 -19.91 -12.05
CA TYR A 265 6.38 -19.42 -12.04
C TYR A 265 7.35 -20.39 -11.37
N CYS A 266 6.86 -21.20 -10.42
CA CYS A 266 7.65 -22.14 -9.63
C CYS A 266 7.05 -23.56 -9.72
N PRO A 267 7.09 -24.22 -10.90
CA PRO A 267 6.43 -25.50 -11.11
C PRO A 267 7.01 -26.64 -10.26
N TYR A 268 8.27 -26.53 -9.81
CA TYR A 268 8.90 -27.48 -8.89
C TYR A 268 8.21 -27.56 -7.51
N LEU A 269 7.40 -26.55 -7.13
CA LEU A 269 6.62 -26.57 -5.90
C LEU A 269 5.37 -27.46 -5.99
N ILE A 270 4.96 -27.86 -7.20
CA ILE A 270 3.74 -28.64 -7.41
C ILE A 270 3.81 -29.98 -6.68
N ALA A 271 4.86 -30.76 -6.94
CA ALA A 271 5.03 -32.10 -6.38
C ALA A 271 5.38 -32.10 -4.88
N THR A 272 5.88 -31.00 -4.35
CA THR A 272 6.32 -30.89 -2.95
C THR A 272 5.26 -30.26 -2.04
N HIS A 273 4.48 -29.30 -2.57
CA HIS A 273 3.53 -28.50 -1.80
C HIS A 273 2.10 -28.66 -2.33
N PHE A 274 1.82 -28.24 -3.57
CA PHE A 274 0.45 -27.98 -4.03
C PHE A 274 -0.39 -29.24 -4.27
N ILE A 275 0.25 -30.39 -4.55
CA ILE A 275 -0.38 -31.72 -4.58
C ILE A 275 -1.19 -32.05 -3.31
N ARG A 276 -0.82 -31.48 -2.16
CA ARG A 276 -1.41 -31.75 -0.84
C ARG A 276 -2.60 -30.84 -0.49
N MET A 277 -2.95 -29.90 -1.37
CA MET A 277 -4.07 -28.98 -1.16
C MET A 277 -5.41 -29.66 -1.41
N TYR A 278 -6.43 -29.24 -0.67
CA TYR A 278 -7.83 -29.60 -0.93
C TYR A 278 -8.31 -28.85 -2.16
N THR A 279 -8.67 -29.57 -3.22
CA THR A 279 -9.12 -28.97 -4.50
C THR A 279 -10.61 -28.66 -4.54
N ASN A 280 -11.39 -29.22 -3.60
CA ASN A 280 -12.79 -28.88 -3.33
C ASN A 280 -12.98 -28.57 -1.83
N PRO A 281 -12.43 -27.45 -1.34
CA PRO A 281 -12.50 -27.11 0.08
C PRO A 281 -13.92 -26.64 0.46
N ARG A 282 -14.46 -27.18 1.56
CA ARG A 282 -15.87 -26.97 1.98
C ARG A 282 -16.03 -26.28 3.33
N ASN A 283 -14.95 -26.22 4.12
CA ASN A 283 -14.97 -25.70 5.47
C ASN A 283 -13.73 -24.85 5.72
N TYR A 284 -13.77 -24.07 6.79
CA TYR A 284 -12.68 -23.18 7.18
C TYR A 284 -11.36 -23.91 7.40
N GLN A 285 -11.38 -25.12 7.95
CA GLN A 285 -10.18 -25.90 8.20
C GLN A 285 -9.46 -26.28 6.89
N HIS A 286 -10.20 -26.55 5.82
CA HIS A 286 -9.63 -26.82 4.50
C HIS A 286 -9.02 -25.55 3.90
N PHE A 287 -9.69 -24.40 4.03
CA PHE A 287 -9.12 -23.11 3.59
C PHE A 287 -7.83 -22.80 4.34
N LEU A 288 -7.84 -22.95 5.66
CA LEU A 288 -6.70 -22.77 6.54
C LEU A 288 -5.52 -23.68 6.14
N HIS A 289 -5.78 -24.98 5.95
CA HIS A 289 -4.78 -25.95 5.50
C HIS A 289 -4.15 -25.55 4.17
N ASN A 290 -4.97 -25.13 3.20
CA ASN A 290 -4.49 -24.68 1.90
C ASN A 290 -3.63 -23.41 2.00
N CYS A 291 -4.07 -22.41 2.78
CA CYS A 291 -3.31 -21.19 3.01
C CYS A 291 -1.96 -21.47 3.68
N LEU A 292 -1.90 -22.40 4.64
CA LEU A 292 -0.63 -22.80 5.27
C LEU A 292 0.33 -23.48 4.27
N ILE A 293 -0.19 -24.28 3.33
CA ILE A 293 0.64 -24.84 2.25
C ILE A 293 1.16 -23.72 1.35
N LEU A 294 0.30 -22.78 0.97
CA LEU A 294 0.69 -21.64 0.13
C LEU A 294 1.78 -20.79 0.79
N VAL A 295 1.64 -20.47 2.07
CA VAL A 295 2.66 -19.72 2.83
C VAL A 295 3.98 -20.48 2.87
N LYS A 296 3.96 -21.79 3.15
CA LYS A 296 5.17 -22.63 3.12
C LYS A 296 5.83 -22.63 1.73
N ALA A 297 5.02 -22.71 0.68
CA ALA A 297 5.51 -22.66 -0.70
C ALA A 297 6.14 -21.28 -1.04
N MET A 298 5.54 -20.18 -0.58
CA MET A 298 6.09 -18.83 -0.73
C MET A 298 7.40 -18.67 0.04
N HIS A 299 7.49 -19.20 1.26
CA HIS A 299 8.74 -19.21 2.03
C HIS A 299 9.86 -19.99 1.32
N ALA A 300 9.53 -21.12 0.69
CA ALA A 300 10.49 -21.92 -0.07
C ALA A 300 11.11 -21.18 -1.27
N VAL A 301 10.48 -20.09 -1.73
CA VAL A 301 10.99 -19.22 -2.81
C VAL A 301 11.42 -17.84 -2.32
N ASN A 302 11.63 -17.69 -1.00
CA ASN A 302 12.02 -16.45 -0.35
C ASN A 302 11.02 -15.28 -0.54
N LEU A 303 9.75 -15.59 -0.82
CA LEU A 303 8.65 -14.62 -0.78
C LEU A 303 8.07 -14.58 0.64
N ASN A 304 8.81 -13.94 1.55
CA ASN A 304 8.36 -13.74 2.94
C ASN A 304 7.37 -12.57 3.03
N ILE A 305 6.18 -12.77 2.46
CA ILE A 305 5.02 -11.92 2.72
C ILE A 305 4.31 -12.57 3.91
N ASP A 306 4.37 -11.94 5.10
CA ASP A 306 3.65 -12.42 6.28
C ASP A 306 2.14 -12.39 6.01
N ILE A 307 1.62 -13.47 5.42
CA ILE A 307 0.18 -13.73 5.38
C ILE A 307 -0.17 -14.18 6.79
N LYS A 308 -0.67 -13.26 7.61
CA LYS A 308 -1.29 -13.64 8.88
C LYS A 308 -2.52 -14.48 8.56
N VAL A 309 -2.36 -15.78 8.78
CA VAL A 309 -3.41 -16.79 8.72
C VAL A 309 -4.26 -16.72 9.98
#